data_AF-A0A6M0WST0-F1
#
_entry.id   AF-A0A6M0WST0-F1
#
_cell.length_a   1.000
_cell.length_b   1.000
_cell.length_c   1.000
_cell.angle_alpha   90.00
_cell.angle_beta   90.00
_cell.angle_gamma   90.00
#
_symmetry.space_group_name_H-M   'P 1'
#
loop_
_entity.id
_entity.type
_entity.pdbx_description
1 polymer ?
#
loop_
_entity_poly.entity_id
_entity_poly.type
_entity_poly.pdbx_seq_one_letter_code
_entity_poly.pdbx_strand_id
1 'polypeptide(L)'
;MKEEFKVNITNLEKCFYEASKQDKRYVGVKIKMEGFPKAEIIINENKNFDKKFDYYKKAYGDDLKLKTFSGIKIIGFTYGDNFEEIEKDLIG
;
A
#
# COMPACT_ATOMS: atom_id res chain seq x y z
N MET A 1 11.30 11.91 15.50
CA MET A 1 10.22 12.16 14.51
C MET A 1 10.29 11.02 13.50
N LYS A 2 9.23 10.23 13.33
CA LYS A 2 9.17 9.28 12.20
C LYS A 2 9.11 10.14 10.94
N GLU A 3 10.02 9.93 9.99
CA GLU A 3 9.95 10.61 8.68
C GLU A 3 8.53 10.47 8.11
N GLU A 4 7.92 11.58 7.71
CA GLU A 4 6.69 11.54 6.92
C GLU A 4 7.04 10.91 5.57
N PHE A 5 6.84 9.59 5.46
CA PHE A 5 7.01 8.88 4.21
C PHE A 5 6.01 9.44 3.20
N LYS A 6 6.51 10.26 2.27
CA LYS A 6 5.73 10.76 1.14
C LYS A 6 5.11 9.57 0.39
N VAL A 7 3.79 9.56 0.26
CA VAL A 7 3.06 8.49 -0.44
C VAL A 7 3.32 8.62 -1.95
N ASN A 8 4.18 7.73 -2.48
CA ASN A 8 4.56 7.65 -3.89
C ASN A 8 5.01 6.23 -4.24
N ILE A 9 5.15 5.93 -5.53
CA ILE A 9 5.49 4.58 -6.02
C ILE A 9 6.84 4.06 -5.51
N THR A 10 7.85 4.92 -5.37
CA THR A 10 9.18 4.52 -4.87
C THR A 10 9.14 4.12 -3.39
N ASN A 11 8.34 4.81 -2.58
CA ASN A 11 8.19 4.45 -1.17
C ASN A 11 7.30 3.21 -0.99
N LEU A 12 6.33 2.99 -1.89
CA LEU A 12 5.61 1.73 -1.95
C LEU A 12 6.55 0.56 -2.31
N GLU A 13 7.45 0.75 -3.29
CA GLU A 13 8.50 -0.22 -3.64
C GLU A 13 9.36 -0.58 -2.44
N LYS A 14 9.84 0.43 -1.69
CA LYS A 14 10.60 0.23 -0.45
C LYS A 14 9.80 -0.55 0.60
N CYS A 15 8.50 -0.28 0.72
CA CYS A 15 7.63 -1.00 1.65
C CYS A 15 7.55 -2.50 1.30
N PHE A 16 7.32 -2.84 0.02
CA PHE A 16 7.35 -4.24 -0.44
C PHE A 16 8.73 -4.88 -0.24
N TYR A 17 9.81 -4.16 -0.59
CA TYR A 17 11.18 -4.66 -0.43
C TYR A 17 11.53 -4.98 1.02
N GLU A 18 11.25 -4.07 1.95
CA GLU A 18 11.52 -4.28 3.38
C GLU A 18 10.63 -5.38 3.98
N ALA A 19 9.37 -5.47 3.55
CA ALA A 19 8.48 -6.55 3.95
C ALA A 19 9.00 -7.93 3.51
N SER A 20 9.42 -8.05 2.24
CA SER A 20 10.03 -9.29 1.71
C SER A 20 11.32 -9.63 2.44
N LYS A 21 12.20 -8.65 2.67
CA LYS A 21 13.49 -8.85 3.36
C LYS A 21 13.33 -9.33 4.80
N GLN A 22 12.26 -8.90 5.47
CA GLN A 22 11.94 -9.27 6.84
C GLN A 22 10.97 -10.46 6.94
N ASP A 23 10.65 -11.12 5.81
CA ASP A 23 9.67 -12.21 5.70
C ASP A 23 8.31 -11.89 6.35
N LYS A 24 7.87 -10.62 6.22
CA LYS A 24 6.60 -10.17 6.77
C LYS A 24 5.45 -10.85 6.05
N ARG A 25 4.42 -11.23 6.81
CA ARG A 25 3.28 -11.98 6.25
C ARG A 25 2.42 -11.14 5.30
N TYR A 26 2.31 -9.84 5.56
CA TYR A 26 1.36 -8.97 4.87
C TYR A 26 1.93 -7.61 4.49
N VAL A 27 1.47 -7.09 3.35
CA VAL A 27 1.54 -5.67 2.98
C VAL A 27 0.12 -5.15 2.83
N GLY A 28 -0.21 -4.13 3.61
CA GLY A 28 -1.48 -3.42 3.55
C GLY A 28 -1.36 -2.12 2.75
N VAL A 29 -2.35 -1.84 1.91
CA VAL A 29 -2.50 -0.54 1.23
C VAL A 29 -3.87 0.06 1.54
N LYS A 30 -3.90 1.36 1.85
CA LYS A 30 -5.11 2.13 2.11
C LYS A 30 -5.51 2.89 0.84
N ILE A 31 -6.72 2.64 0.34
CA ILE A 31 -7.21 3.19 -0.92
C ILE A 31 -8.37 4.13 -0.66
N LYS A 32 -8.27 5.35 -1.21
CA LYS A 32 -9.37 6.30 -1.28
C LYS A 32 -10.00 6.23 -2.66
N MET A 33 -11.32 6.21 -2.70
CA MET A 33 -12.11 6.19 -3.93
C MET A 33 -13.09 7.35 -3.93
N GLU A 34 -13.17 8.07 -5.04
CA GLU A 34 -14.15 9.13 -5.25
C GLU A 34 -15.58 8.58 -5.13
N GLY A 35 -16.47 9.33 -4.47
CA GLY A 35 -17.85 8.92 -4.20
C GLY A 35 -18.05 8.06 -2.95
N PHE A 36 -16.96 7.60 -2.31
CA PHE A 36 -17.05 6.80 -1.07
C PHE A 36 -16.62 7.61 0.15
N PRO A 37 -17.36 7.54 1.27
CA PRO A 37 -17.07 8.34 2.46
C PRO A 37 -15.86 7.82 3.24
N LYS A 38 -15.49 6.55 3.08
CA LYS A 38 -14.39 5.91 3.81
C LYS A 38 -13.39 5.29 2.83
N ALA A 39 -12.12 5.31 3.23
CA ALA A 39 -11.08 4.57 2.54
C ALA A 39 -11.12 3.09 2.94
N GLU A 40 -10.68 2.22 2.04
CA GLU A 40 -10.62 0.77 2.24
C GLU A 40 -9.18 0.30 2.39
N ILE A 41 -8.98 -0.90 2.93
CA ILE A 41 -7.67 -1.56 3.04
C ILE A 41 -7.66 -2.80 2.17
N ILE A 42 -6.62 -2.93 1.33
CA ILE A 42 -6.31 -4.18 0.63
C ILE A 42 -5.08 -4.79 1.29
N ILE A 43 -5.19 -6.05 1.70
CA ILE A 43 -4.09 -6.83 2.27
C ILE A 43 -3.57 -7.80 1.21
N ASN A 44 -2.25 -7.82 1.03
CA ASN A 44 -1.56 -8.71 0.12
C ASN A 44 -0.70 -9.66 0.98
N GLU A 45 -0.74 -10.95 0.70
CA GLU A 45 0.10 -11.94 1.37
C GLU A 45 1.49 -12.01 0.75
N ASN A 46 2.50 -12.38 1.55
CA ASN A 46 3.91 -12.48 1.15
C ASN A 46 4.14 -13.18 -0.19
N LYS A 47 3.50 -14.34 -0.40
CA LYS A 47 3.63 -15.12 -1.66
C LYS A 47 3.21 -14.35 -2.92
N ASN A 48 2.49 -13.24 -2.77
CA ASN A 48 1.99 -12.42 -3.86
C ASN A 48 2.76 -11.11 -4.01
N PHE A 49 3.75 -10.80 -3.17
CA PHE A 49 4.40 -9.48 -3.13
C PHE A 49 4.95 -9.04 -4.49
N ASP A 50 5.78 -9.85 -5.13
CA ASP A 50 6.38 -9.51 -6.43
C ASP A 50 5.30 -9.22 -7.49
N LYS A 51 4.36 -10.15 -7.67
CA LYS A 51 3.27 -10.01 -8.66
C LYS A 51 2.35 -8.83 -8.35
N LYS A 52 2.08 -8.56 -7.07
CA LYS A 52 1.24 -7.44 -6.64
C LYS A 52 1.94 -6.11 -6.84
N PHE A 53 3.24 -6.02 -6.54
CA PHE A 53 4.00 -4.81 -6.78
C PHE A 53 4.12 -4.50 -8.27
N ASP A 54 4.37 -5.51 -9.11
CA ASP A 54 4.34 -5.36 -10.57
C ASP A 54 2.99 -4.82 -11.07
N TYR A 55 1.89 -5.35 -10.53
CA TYR A 55 0.56 -4.83 -10.80
C TYR A 55 0.42 -3.36 -10.41
N TYR A 56 0.84 -2.98 -9.19
CA TYR A 56 0.76 -1.58 -8.75
C TYR A 56 1.57 -0.64 -9.64
N LYS A 57 2.80 -1.01 -9.99
CA LYS A 57 3.68 -0.24 -10.88
C LYS A 57 3.07 -0.03 -12.28
N LYS A 58 2.38 -1.06 -12.80
CA LYS A 58 1.66 -0.96 -14.07
C LYS A 58 0.41 -0.10 -13.96
N ALA A 59 -0.41 -0.32 -12.94
CA ALA A 59 -1.75 0.26 -12.82
C ALA A 59 -1.74 1.71 -12.30
N TYR A 60 -0.76 2.09 -11.49
CA TYR A 60 -0.69 3.39 -10.82
C TYR A 60 0.44 4.27 -11.36
N GLY A 61 0.25 5.59 -11.30
CA GLY A 61 1.29 6.58 -11.56
C GLY A 61 2.21 6.80 -10.34
N ASP A 62 3.19 7.69 -10.50
CA ASP A 62 4.17 7.97 -9.44
C ASP A 62 3.53 8.54 -8.17
N ASP A 63 2.42 9.28 -8.31
CA ASP A 63 1.63 9.84 -7.23
C ASP A 63 0.60 8.86 -6.63
N LEU A 64 0.67 7.60 -7.06
CA LEU A 64 -0.20 6.50 -6.67
C LEU A 64 -1.69 6.73 -6.98
N LYS A 65 -2.01 7.51 -8.02
CA LYS A 65 -3.33 7.49 -8.64
C LYS A 65 -3.42 6.40 -9.69
N LEU A 66 -4.58 5.74 -9.77
CA LEU A 66 -4.85 4.74 -10.79
C LEU A 66 -4.88 5.42 -12.17
N LYS A 67 -4.11 4.89 -13.12
CA LYS A 67 -3.94 5.50 -14.45
C LYS A 67 -5.24 5.54 -15.26
N THR A 68 -6.09 4.53 -15.11
CA THR A 68 -7.36 4.42 -15.84
C THR A 68 -8.47 5.26 -15.22
N PHE A 69 -8.37 5.61 -13.94
CA PHE A 69 -9.35 6.44 -13.24
C PHE A 69 -8.72 7.14 -12.02
N SER A 70 -8.45 8.43 -12.16
CA SER A 70 -7.72 9.23 -11.16
C SER A 70 -8.48 9.46 -9.85
N GLY A 71 -9.78 9.11 -9.80
CA GLY A 71 -10.60 9.09 -8.58
C GLY A 71 -10.22 7.97 -7.59
N ILE A 72 -9.35 7.03 -7.98
CA ILE A 72 -8.80 5.99 -7.10
C ILE A 72 -7.34 6.31 -6.80
N LYS A 73 -7.00 6.36 -5.51
CA LYS A 73 -5.64 6.65 -5.04
C LYS A 73 -5.24 5.80 -3.83
N ILE A 74 -4.03 5.24 -3.85
CA ILE A 74 -3.42 4.70 -2.63
C ILE A 74 -2.91 5.88 -1.80
N ILE A 75 -3.40 5.98 -0.57
CA ILE A 75 -3.14 7.10 0.35
C ILE A 75 -2.34 6.69 1.60
N GLY A 76 -2.01 5.41 1.73
CA GLY A 76 -1.17 4.89 2.80
C GLY A 76 -0.81 3.44 2.54
N PHE A 77 0.28 2.97 3.14
CA PHE A 77 0.72 1.58 3.08
C PHE A 77 1.62 1.26 4.26
N THR A 78 1.63 -0.01 4.67
CA THR A 78 2.47 -0.55 5.74
C THR A 78 2.66 -2.06 5.53
N TYR A 79 3.46 -2.71 6.37
CA TYR A 79 3.61 -4.16 6.42
C TYR A 79 3.56 -4.66 7.86
N GLY A 80 3.20 -5.93 8.04
CA GLY A 80 3.05 -6.53 9.36
C GLY A 80 2.85 -8.03 9.32
N ASP A 81 2.88 -8.65 10.50
CA ASP A 81 2.71 -10.10 10.66
C ASP A 81 1.26 -10.53 10.93
N ASN A 82 0.39 -9.58 11.23
CA ASN A 82 -1.03 -9.79 11.49
C ASN A 82 -1.84 -8.56 11.05
N PHE A 83 -3.16 -8.68 11.04
CA PHE A 83 -4.04 -7.60 10.59
C PHE A 83 -4.16 -6.46 11.59
N GLU A 84 -3.95 -6.71 12.89
CA GLU A 84 -3.99 -5.69 13.94
C GLU A 84 -2.88 -4.64 13.74
N GLU A 85 -1.67 -5.06 13.37
CA GLU A 85 -0.58 -4.16 13.00
C GLU A 85 -0.93 -3.28 11.81
N ILE A 86 -1.53 -3.87 10.76
CA ILE A 86 -1.95 -3.13 9.55
C ILE A 86 -3.05 -2.11 9.91
N GLU A 87 -4.04 -2.51 10.70
CA GLU A 87 -5.14 -1.64 11.14
C GLU A 87 -4.62 -0.48 11.98
N LYS A 88 -3.79 -0.76 12.98
CA LYS A 88 -3.17 0.26 13.85
C LYS A 88 -2.40 1.31 13.04
N ASP A 89 -1.65 0.89 12.04
CA ASP A 89 -0.85 1.81 11.23
C ASP A 89 -1.67 2.60 10.19
N LEU A 90 -2.73 2.00 9.62
CA LEU A 90 -3.49 2.62 8.53
C LEU A 90 -4.77 3.32 8.97
N ILE A 91 -5.32 2.98 10.13
CA ILE A 91 -6.58 3.53 10.66
C ILE A 91 -6.35 4.30 11.96
N GLY A 92 -5.49 3.80 12.84
CA GLY A 92 -5.21 4.38 14.16
C GLY A 92 -5.92 3.62 15.27
#